data_AF-A0A523N9Q6-F1
#
_entry.id   AF-A0A523N9Q6-F1
#
_cell.length_a   1.000
_cell.length_b   1.000
_cell.length_c   1.000
_cell.angle_alpha   90.00
_cell.angle_beta   90.00
_cell.angle_gamma   90.00
#
_symmetry.space_group_name_H-M   'P 1'
#
loop_
_entity.id
_entity.type
_entity.pdbx_description
1 polymer ?
#
loop_
_entity_poly.entity_id
_entity_poly.type
_entity_poly.pdbx_seq_one_letter_code
_entity_poly.pdbx_strand_id
1 'polypeptide(L)'
;MKNSAKPFIIKIIFLLVVVTSMVLVSIGLRFKYEELIREKSELNKMLKKERTKKVNLIAEYQANSSEDKIISAAENKLGMIRRTEPKITISVNKNFIKKVNEKLKSKYE
;
A
#
# COMPACT_ATOMS: atom_id res chain seq x y z
N MET A 1 77.40 5.53 33.63
CA MET A 1 75.95 5.30 33.79
C MET A 1 75.43 4.61 32.54
N LYS A 2 75.03 3.33 32.64
CA LYS A 2 74.46 2.58 31.50
C LYS A 2 73.03 3.07 31.31
N ASN A 3 72.83 4.08 30.46
CA ASN A 3 71.50 4.54 30.06
C ASN A 3 70.86 3.44 29.23
N SER A 4 70.18 2.51 29.90
CA SER A 4 69.44 1.43 29.27
C SER A 4 68.37 2.07 28.39
N ALA A 5 68.48 1.92 27.06
CA ALA A 5 67.50 2.41 26.07
C ALA A 5 66.19 1.59 26.07
N LYS A 6 66.17 0.44 26.75
CA LYS A 6 65.04 -0.49 26.84
C LYS A 6 63.70 0.14 27.32
N PRO A 7 63.65 0.99 28.37
CA PRO A 7 62.40 1.59 28.83
C PRO A 7 61.90 2.70 27.90
N PHE A 8 62.76 3.32 27.09
CA PHE A 8 62.35 4.35 26.12
C PHE A 8 61.67 3.72 24.89
N ILE A 9 62.22 2.61 24.39
CA ILE A 9 61.66 1.85 23.27
C ILE A 9 60.25 1.33 23.61
N ILE A 10 60.04 0.80 24.83
CA ILE A 10 58.72 0.30 25.28
C ILE A 10 57.69 1.43 25.30
N LYS A 11 58.06 2.63 25.77
CA LYS A 11 57.15 3.79 25.79
C LYS A 11 56.74 4.21 24.37
N ILE A 12 57.67 4.19 23.41
CA ILE A 12 57.38 4.53 22.01
C ILE A 12 56.45 3.49 21.37
N ILE A 13 56.72 2.20 21.60
CA ILE A 13 55.86 1.13 21.08
C ILE A 13 54.44 1.26 21.66
N PHE A 14 54.32 1.51 22.96
CA PHE A 14 53.02 1.72 23.59
C PHE A 14 52.28 2.94 23.01
N LEU A 15 52.98 4.06 22.80
CA LEU A 15 52.41 5.25 22.16
C LEU A 15 51.88 4.93 20.76
N LEU A 16 52.65 4.20 19.94
CA LEU A 16 52.24 3.79 18.60
C LEU A 16 51.00 2.90 18.62
N VAL A 17 50.90 1.97 19.57
CA VAL A 17 49.73 1.11 19.74
C VAL A 17 48.49 1.94 20.07
N VAL A 18 48.61 2.91 20.98
CA VAL A 18 47.49 3.80 21.37
C VAL A 18 47.03 4.66 20.20
N VAL A 19 47.96 5.25 19.44
CA VAL A 19 47.61 6.05 18.27
C VAL A 19 46.92 5.20 17.20
N THR A 20 47.47 4.00 16.95
CA THR A 20 46.90 3.07 15.94
C THR A 20 45.50 2.62 16.35
N SER A 21 45.27 2.30 17.63
CA SER A 21 43.95 1.89 18.11
C SER A 21 42.92 3.01 18.00
N MET A 22 43.29 4.25 18.31
CA MET A 22 42.42 5.42 18.08
C MET A 22 42.04 5.57 16.60
N VAL A 23 42.99 5.41 15.69
CA VAL A 23 42.73 5.49 14.25
C VAL A 23 41.77 4.37 13.83
N LEU A 24 42.00 3.13 14.26
CA LEU A 24 41.11 2.00 13.95
C LEU A 24 39.68 2.21 14.47
N VAL A 25 39.52 2.73 15.70
CA VAL A 25 38.21 3.04 16.27
C VAL A 25 37.50 4.12 15.44
N SER A 26 38.20 5.19 15.07
CA SER A 26 37.59 6.27 14.28
C SER A 26 37.13 5.81 12.89
N ILE A 27 37.92 4.97 12.22
CA ILE A 27 37.56 4.36 10.93
C ILE A 27 36.37 3.41 11.10
N GLY A 28 36.38 2.57 12.15
CA GLY A 28 35.29 1.64 12.45
C GLY A 28 33.97 2.37 12.72
N LEU A 29 34.00 3.46 13.48
CA LEU A 29 32.83 4.32 13.71
C LEU A 29 32.32 4.93 12.41
N ARG A 30 33.22 5.42 11.55
CA ARG A 30 32.85 5.99 10.26
C ARG A 30 32.16 4.96 9.36
N PHE A 31 32.71 3.75 9.24
CA PHE A 31 32.09 2.70 8.45
C PHE A 31 30.70 2.32 8.97
N LYS A 32 30.55 2.16 10.28
CA LYS A 32 29.25 1.84 10.88
C LYS A 32 28.24 2.97 10.67
N TYR A 33 28.70 4.23 10.71
CA TYR A 33 27.85 5.39 10.45
C TYR A 33 27.40 5.44 8.98
N GLU A 34 28.31 5.20 8.04
CA GLU A 34 28.00 5.13 6.60
C GLU A 34 27.03 3.98 6.29
N GLU A 35 27.21 2.81 6.92
CA GLU A 35 26.30 1.67 6.82
C GLU A 35 24.90 2.01 7.31
N LEU A 36 24.77 2.58 8.52
CA LEU A 36 23.48 2.99 9.09
C LEU A 36 22.77 4.06 8.24
N ILE A 37 23.52 5.00 7.66
CA ILE A 37 22.94 6.00 6.74
C ILE A 37 22.38 5.32 5.50
N ARG A 38 23.13 4.37 4.93
CA ARG A 38 22.72 3.65 3.73
C ARG A 38 21.47 2.82 3.99
N GLU A 39 21.44 2.07 5.09
CA GLU A 39 20.28 1.27 5.49
C GLU A 39 19.04 2.16 5.70
N LYS A 40 19.19 3.28 6.42
CA LYS A 40 18.11 4.26 6.60
C LYS A 40 17.61 4.83 5.27
N SER A 41 18.51 5.10 4.32
CA SER A 41 18.16 5.59 2.99
C SER A 41 17.37 4.55 2.19
N GLU A 42 17.80 3.30 2.21
CA GLU A 42 17.10 2.18 1.55
C GLU A 42 15.73 1.94 2.16
N LEU A 43 15.62 1.93 3.49
CA LEU A 43 14.35 1.77 4.20
C LEU A 43 13.37 2.90 3.87
N ASN A 44 13.84 4.16 3.82
CA ASN A 44 13.02 5.30 3.41
C ASN A 44 12.56 5.18 1.96
N LYS A 45 13.40 4.69 1.05
CA LYS A 45 13.01 4.43 -0.34
C LYS A 45 11.93 3.36 -0.43
N MET A 46 12.08 2.26 0.31
CA MET A 46 11.06 1.19 0.37
C MET A 46 9.74 1.72 0.93
N LEU A 47 9.78 2.47 2.03
CA LEU A 47 8.59 3.05 2.66
C LEU A 47 7.89 4.03 1.70
N LYS A 48 8.64 4.88 1.01
CA LYS A 48 8.08 5.79 -0.01
C LYS A 48 7.45 5.01 -1.16
N LYS A 49 8.10 3.95 -1.65
CA LYS A 49 7.58 3.08 -2.71
C LYS A 49 6.26 2.42 -2.29
N GLU A 50 6.18 1.86 -1.08
CA GLU A 50 4.96 1.26 -0.55
C GLU A 50 3.83 2.29 -0.40
N ARG A 51 4.14 3.50 0.11
CA ARG A 51 3.16 4.59 0.17
C ARG A 51 2.62 4.97 -1.21
N THR A 52 3.50 5.15 -2.20
CA THR A 52 3.09 5.45 -3.57
C THR A 52 2.24 4.32 -4.15
N LYS A 53 2.63 3.06 -3.92
CA LYS A 53 1.85 1.90 -4.37
C LYS A 53 0.45 1.90 -3.77
N LYS A 54 0.33 2.18 -2.46
CA LYS A 54 -0.98 2.30 -1.79
C LYS A 54 -1.82 3.42 -2.39
N VAL A 55 -1.25 4.60 -2.63
CA VAL A 55 -1.95 5.73 -3.25
C VAL A 55 -2.42 5.36 -4.66
N ASN A 56 -1.56 4.73 -5.47
CA ASN A 56 -1.92 4.28 -6.81
C ASN A 56 -3.04 3.25 -6.79
N LEU A 57 -3.01 2.28 -5.87
CA LEU A 57 -4.08 1.30 -5.71
C LEU A 57 -5.41 1.93 -5.30
N ILE A 58 -5.38 2.94 -4.42
CA ILE A 58 -6.58 3.69 -4.05
C ILE A 58 -7.12 4.45 -5.26
N ALA A 59 -6.26 5.12 -6.02
CA ALA A 59 -6.65 5.84 -7.23
C ALA A 59 -7.22 4.89 -8.29
N GLU A 60 -6.63 3.72 -8.49
CA GLU A 60 -7.11 2.69 -9.40
C GLU A 60 -8.46 2.11 -8.95
N TYR A 61 -8.60 1.84 -7.65
CA TYR A 61 -9.87 1.40 -7.07
C TYR A 61 -10.96 2.45 -7.29
N GLN A 62 -10.71 3.72 -6.95
CA GLN A 62 -11.63 4.83 -7.19
C GLN A 62 -11.98 4.97 -8.68
N ALA A 63 -10.98 4.87 -9.54
CA ALA A 63 -11.17 4.92 -10.98
C ALA A 63 -11.95 3.72 -11.52
N ASN A 64 -11.98 2.57 -10.85
CA ASN A 64 -12.74 1.39 -11.27
C ASN A 64 -14.11 1.26 -10.59
N SER A 65 -14.33 1.99 -9.49
CA SER A 65 -15.58 2.01 -8.72
C SER A 65 -16.48 3.20 -9.06
N SER A 66 -16.06 4.09 -9.95
CA SER A 66 -16.91 5.14 -10.49
C SER A 66 -18.14 4.55 -11.21
N GLU A 67 -19.32 5.09 -10.94
CA GLU A 67 -20.60 4.61 -11.46
C GLU A 67 -20.56 4.45 -12.99
N ASP A 68 -20.05 5.45 -13.71
CA ASP A 68 -19.95 5.44 -15.18
C ASP A 68 -19.18 4.23 -15.72
N LYS A 69 -18.12 3.82 -15.02
CA LYS A 69 -17.26 2.71 -15.43
C LYS A 69 -17.88 1.37 -15.06
N ILE A 70 -18.64 1.32 -13.96
CA ILE A 70 -19.45 0.17 -13.58
C ILE A 70 -20.58 -0.02 -14.60
N ILE A 71 -21.31 1.05 -14.95
CA ILE A 71 -22.37 1.04 -15.96
C ILE A 71 -21.79 0.61 -17.31
N SER A 72 -20.70 1.25 -17.75
CA SER A 72 -20.04 0.91 -19.01
C SER A 72 -19.55 -0.54 -19.04
N ALA A 73 -19.01 -1.07 -17.94
CA ALA A 73 -18.62 -2.47 -17.85
C ALA A 73 -19.84 -3.42 -17.87
N ALA A 74 -20.91 -3.06 -17.17
CA ALA A 74 -22.16 -3.84 -17.13
C ALA A 74 -22.82 -3.90 -18.52
N GLU A 75 -22.91 -2.77 -19.21
CA GLU A 75 -23.51 -2.67 -20.53
C GLU A 75 -22.64 -3.34 -21.60
N ASN A 76 -21.34 -3.00 -21.67
CA ASN A 76 -20.48 -3.43 -22.77
C ASN A 76 -19.87 -4.83 -22.58
N LYS A 77 -19.60 -5.26 -21.34
CA LYS A 77 -18.94 -6.56 -21.08
C LYS A 77 -19.92 -7.63 -20.62
N LEU A 78 -20.94 -7.26 -19.85
CA LEU A 78 -21.91 -8.20 -19.28
C LEU A 78 -23.22 -8.23 -20.06
N GLY A 79 -23.39 -7.38 -21.08
CA GLY A 79 -24.62 -7.30 -21.88
C GLY A 79 -25.85 -6.89 -21.06
N MET A 80 -25.64 -6.26 -19.90
CA MET A 80 -26.73 -5.82 -19.03
C MET A 80 -27.40 -4.60 -19.64
N ILE A 81 -28.71 -4.69 -19.84
CA ILE A 81 -29.49 -3.58 -20.36
C ILE A 81 -30.06 -2.83 -19.15
N ARG A 82 -29.79 -1.52 -19.04
CA ARG A 82 -30.45 -0.68 -18.04
C ARG A 82 -31.97 -0.84 -18.22
N ARG A 83 -32.64 -1.30 -17.16
CA ARG A 83 -34.11 -1.18 -17.07
C ARG A 83 -34.41 0.32 -17.07
N THR A 84 -34.73 0.87 -18.23
CA THR A 84 -35.39 2.16 -18.33
C THR A 84 -36.66 2.11 -17.48
N GLU A 85 -37.03 3.21 -16.83
CA GLU A 85 -38.32 3.33 -16.16
C GLU A 85 -39.43 2.77 -17.07
N PRO A 86 -40.40 2.03 -16.51
CA PRO A 86 -41.46 1.45 -17.32
C PRO A 86 -42.10 2.57 -18.13
N LYS A 87 -41.98 2.49 -19.45
CA LYS A 87 -42.56 3.45 -20.40
C LYS A 87 -44.06 3.64 -20.17
N ILE A 88 -44.70 2.69 -19.48
CA ILE A 88 -46.12 2.67 -19.19
C ILE A 88 -46.31 2.20 -17.75
N THR A 89 -46.70 3.13 -16.87
CA THR A 89 -47.16 2.81 -15.52
C THR A 89 -48.68 2.67 -15.55
N ILE A 90 -49.18 1.44 -15.54
CA ILE A 90 -50.63 1.20 -15.52
C ILE A 90 -51.10 1.21 -14.07
N SER A 91 -51.76 2.29 -13.67
CA SER A 91 -52.44 2.36 -12.37
C SER A 91 -53.74 1.55 -12.45
N VAL A 92 -53.77 0.38 -11.81
CA VAL A 92 -54.93 -0.49 -11.78
C VAL A 92 -55.58 -0.43 -10.40
N ASN A 93 -56.90 -0.27 -10.38
CA ASN A 93 -57.68 -0.28 -9.15
C ASN A 93 -57.65 -1.67 -8.49
N LYS A 94 -57.15 -1.76 -7.25
CA LYS A 94 -57.07 -3.00 -6.45
C LYS A 94 -58.40 -3.75 -6.36
N ASN A 95 -59.53 -3.04 -6.34
CA ASN A 95 -60.85 -3.67 -6.25
C ASN A 95 -61.22 -4.42 -7.54
N PHE A 96 -60.75 -3.94 -8.69
CA PHE A 96 -60.97 -4.61 -9.97
C PHE A 96 -60.15 -5.89 -10.07
N ILE A 97 -58.90 -5.87 -9.58
CA ILE A 97 -58.05 -7.07 -9.51
C ILE A 97 -58.70 -8.15 -8.65
N LYS A 98 -59.23 -7.80 -7.47
CA LYS A 98 -59.96 -8.76 -6.61
C LYS A 98 -61.14 -9.42 -7.33
N LYS A 99 -61.99 -8.63 -7.99
CA LYS A 99 -63.15 -9.14 -8.72
C LYS A 99 -62.76 -10.08 -9.87
N VAL A 100 -61.70 -9.73 -10.62
CA VAL A 100 -61.20 -10.59 -11.70
C VAL A 100 -60.65 -11.90 -11.14
N ASN A 101 -59.95 -11.86 -10.00
CA ASN A 101 -59.38 -13.05 -9.37
C ASN A 101 -60.45 -13.99 -8.81
N GLU A 102 -61.50 -13.45 -8.18
CA GLU A 102 -62.67 -14.22 -7.71
C GLU A 102 -63.41 -14.88 -8.88
N LYS A 103 -63.58 -14.16 -9.99
CA LYS A 103 -64.24 -14.67 -11.20
C LYS A 103 -63.41 -15.74 -11.94
N LEU A 104 -62.08 -15.68 -11.84
CA LEU A 104 -61.19 -16.71 -12.38
C LEU A 104 -61.25 -17.97 -11.53
N LYS A 105 -61.21 -17.84 -10.20
CA LYS A 105 -61.37 -18.99 -9.30
C LYS A 105 -62.69 -19.71 -9.52
N SER A 106 -63.81 -19.00 -9.60
CA SER A 106 -65.13 -19.60 -9.82
C SER A 106 -65.32 -20.26 -11.20
N LYS A 107 -64.38 -20.08 -12.13
CA LYS A 107 -64.47 -20.61 -13.51
C LYS A 107 -63.56 -21.82 -13.73
N TYR A 108 -62.55 -22.00 -12.88
CA TYR A 108 -61.52 -23.03 -13.01
C TYR A 108 -61.39 -23.92 -11.75
N GLU A 109 -62.16 -23.64 -10.69
CA GLU A 109 -62.57 -24.58 -9.64
C GLU A 109 -64.04 -24.98 -9.88
#